data_AF-A0A0C9VD40-F1
#
_entry.id   AF-A0A0C9VD40-F1
#
_cell.length_a   1.000
_cell.length_b   1.000
_cell.length_c   1.000
_cell.angle_alpha   90.00
_cell.angle_beta   90.00
_cell.angle_gamma   90.00
#
_symmetry.space_group_name_H-M   'P 1'
#
loop_
_entity.id
_entity.type
_entity.pdbx_description
1 polymer ?
#
loop_
_entity_poly.entity_id
_entity_poly.type
_entity_poly.pdbx_seq_one_letter_code
_entity_poly.pdbx_strand_id
1 'polypeptide(L)'
;MATVIGVDNFTQIFSSMWSIPRSDPPIFEEKCLQMTLRGVADLLPDPSLILPIIIGDVITREKLHSDRISFQSLRQMVAIISLTQSETRFSITIFYSEAFRAQLIPPTVKYVHFGIPRGMPWIFTECRNLCGMREIWSVNQSFEICKRLAELLNFSGTHISSELFIAVWGLICSDTPEEVNKHALLVGAYMYTTALFSHPVPRYLHQEAVDQIEIWMAESMLVDSASLPVVHMHQISQFLHLDAEKISQKISQAILRNPGPKAIIPDCPDTAVPSTTASTSILPTDASKETESILDRILSTQFQMLSDSSILRIINANEFCVIVNNYLQGRGPGPNTEALTFDMQGPSASGWNLSVARVFVTYFLSNVVPKFPPATFPEDLLSEDIFLSKVIRHIHRHIVVTNSSRGINRQQPINAKRRKRRRDRKGTLYVSRQDKVMANIPPPNPLWDILEALGPDGMSSDETDTEGSPPNAPHFLRISHIWRHRFLDSTMSQVDEMPRQSPDSCHSLRKGQPERIRIGDHPAQVNSTAIKGLPIDIYDEDWLIESGSLPYLEAQPAIELPEPITYVESVILTSSN
;
A
#
# COMPACT_ATOMS: atom_id res chain seq x y z
N MET A 1 10.24 9.07 -13.60
CA MET A 1 10.07 8.89 -15.06
C MET A 1 10.37 7.44 -15.41
N ALA A 2 9.78 6.89 -16.47
CA ALA A 2 10.07 5.53 -16.94
C ALA A 2 11.27 5.54 -17.90
N THR A 3 12.22 4.64 -17.70
CA THR A 3 13.38 4.44 -18.58
C THR A 3 13.14 3.23 -19.49
N VAL A 4 13.70 3.23 -20.69
CA VAL A 4 13.60 2.10 -21.64
C VAL A 4 14.95 1.40 -21.73
N ILE A 5 14.97 0.08 -21.65
CA ILE A 5 16.17 -0.75 -21.78
C ILE A 5 15.84 -2.04 -22.54
N GLY A 6 16.83 -2.67 -23.19
CA GLY A 6 16.63 -3.99 -23.79
C GLY A 6 16.26 -5.04 -22.75
N VAL A 7 15.35 -5.97 -23.09
CA VAL A 7 14.93 -7.07 -22.18
C VAL A 7 16.15 -7.86 -21.70
N ASP A 8 17.07 -8.19 -22.62
CA ASP A 8 18.27 -8.95 -22.30
C ASP A 8 19.19 -8.19 -21.34
N ASN A 9 19.45 -6.90 -21.63
CA ASN A 9 20.25 -6.04 -20.75
C ASN A 9 19.60 -5.91 -19.36
N PHE A 10 18.28 -5.71 -19.29
CA PHE A 10 17.56 -5.66 -18.02
C PHE A 10 17.73 -6.96 -17.24
N THR A 11 17.49 -8.11 -17.87
CA THR A 11 17.59 -9.41 -17.21
C THR A 11 19.00 -9.71 -16.74
N GLN A 12 20.03 -9.31 -17.50
CA GLN A 12 21.43 -9.46 -17.10
C GLN A 12 21.74 -8.61 -15.86
N ILE A 13 21.42 -7.31 -15.89
CA ILE A 13 21.60 -6.39 -14.75
C ILE A 13 20.85 -6.94 -13.54
N PHE A 14 19.56 -7.25 -13.70
CA PHE A 14 18.71 -7.78 -12.65
C PHE A 14 19.24 -9.09 -12.06
N SER A 15 19.72 -10.01 -12.90
CA SER A 15 20.26 -11.29 -12.43
C SER A 15 21.52 -11.12 -11.59
N SER A 16 22.39 -10.16 -11.93
CA SER A 16 23.58 -9.85 -11.14
C SER A 16 23.23 -9.32 -9.76
N MET A 17 22.10 -8.61 -9.64
CA MET A 17 21.63 -7.99 -8.41
C MET A 17 20.85 -8.95 -7.50
N TRP A 18 19.99 -9.81 -8.05
CA TRP A 18 18.95 -10.50 -7.25
C TRP A 18 19.02 -12.03 -7.25
N SER A 19 20.00 -12.63 -7.91
CA SER A 19 20.15 -14.09 -7.92
C SER A 19 20.64 -14.67 -6.58
N ILE A 20 20.26 -15.92 -6.30
CA ILE A 20 20.70 -16.68 -5.13
C ILE A 20 22.24 -16.77 -5.14
N PRO A 21 22.91 -16.53 -3.99
CA PRO A 21 24.35 -16.60 -3.94
C PRO A 21 24.92 -17.94 -4.44
N ARG A 22 25.94 -17.86 -5.29
CA ARG A 22 26.67 -19.01 -5.87
C ARG A 22 25.82 -19.94 -6.75
N SER A 23 24.65 -19.51 -7.22
CA SER A 23 23.93 -20.24 -8.26
C SER A 23 24.56 -19.96 -9.63
N ASP A 24 24.98 -21.01 -10.33
CA ASP A 24 25.38 -20.96 -11.73
C ASP A 24 24.68 -22.12 -12.48
N PRO A 25 23.69 -21.85 -13.35
CA PRO A 25 23.21 -20.52 -13.77
C PRO A 25 22.46 -19.76 -12.65
N PRO A 26 22.18 -18.45 -12.81
CA PRO A 26 21.41 -17.66 -11.84
C PRO A 26 20.03 -18.26 -11.54
N ILE A 27 19.70 -18.38 -10.25
CA ILE A 27 18.40 -18.88 -9.73
C ILE A 27 17.77 -17.81 -8.83
N PHE A 28 16.44 -17.78 -8.76
CA PHE A 28 15.67 -16.81 -8.00
C PHE A 28 14.60 -17.48 -7.14
N GLU A 29 14.30 -16.88 -5.99
CA GLU A 29 13.13 -17.22 -5.16
C GLU A 29 11.90 -16.44 -5.64
N GLU A 30 10.72 -17.08 -5.66
CA GLU A 30 9.46 -16.45 -6.06
C GLU A 30 9.18 -15.16 -5.30
N LYS A 31 9.31 -15.19 -3.97
CA LYS A 31 9.04 -14.03 -3.11
C LYS A 31 9.98 -12.87 -3.42
N CYS A 32 11.25 -13.16 -3.73
CA CYS A 32 12.20 -12.15 -4.15
C CYS A 32 11.73 -11.48 -5.45
N LEU A 33 11.38 -12.26 -6.47
CA LEU A 33 10.89 -11.75 -7.76
C LEU A 33 9.62 -10.90 -7.62
N GLN A 34 8.66 -11.34 -6.79
CA GLN A 34 7.43 -10.57 -6.53
C GLN A 34 7.71 -9.19 -5.93
N MET A 35 8.79 -9.05 -5.16
CA MET A 35 9.18 -7.79 -4.54
C MET A 35 10.03 -6.93 -5.50
N THR A 36 10.96 -7.54 -6.23
CA THR A 36 11.99 -6.82 -7.01
C THR A 36 11.57 -6.54 -8.45
N LEU A 37 10.68 -7.32 -9.05
CA LEU A 37 10.13 -7.00 -10.38
C LEU A 37 9.08 -5.88 -10.36
N ARG A 38 8.70 -5.38 -9.18
CA ARG A 38 7.76 -4.25 -9.05
C ARG A 38 8.20 -3.03 -9.85
N GLY A 39 9.50 -2.74 -9.88
CA GLY A 39 10.00 -1.58 -10.62
C GLY A 39 9.75 -1.65 -12.12
N VAL A 40 9.56 -2.84 -12.70
CA VAL A 40 9.13 -3.01 -14.09
C VAL A 40 7.60 -3.09 -14.18
N ALA A 41 6.98 -3.71 -13.18
CA ALA A 41 5.53 -3.89 -13.14
C ALA A 41 4.75 -2.60 -12.84
N ASP A 42 5.35 -1.58 -12.22
CA ASP A 42 4.68 -0.31 -11.85
C ASP A 42 4.09 0.43 -13.06
N LEU A 43 4.49 0.07 -14.27
CA LEU A 43 3.98 0.60 -15.53
C LEU A 43 2.82 -0.23 -16.12
N LEU A 44 2.36 -1.25 -15.40
CA LEU A 44 1.20 -2.06 -15.75
C LEU A 44 -0.10 -1.43 -15.21
N PRO A 45 -1.29 -1.75 -15.78
CA PRO A 45 -2.56 -1.18 -15.32
C PRO A 45 -2.92 -1.49 -13.86
N ASP A 46 -2.51 -2.65 -13.35
CA ASP A 46 -2.64 -3.08 -11.96
C ASP A 46 -1.43 -3.96 -11.58
N PRO A 47 -0.30 -3.37 -11.16
CA PRO A 47 0.92 -4.12 -10.83
C PRO A 47 0.70 -5.16 -9.74
N SER A 48 -0.18 -4.85 -8.78
CA SER A 48 -0.41 -5.69 -7.60
C SER A 48 -1.13 -7.00 -7.95
N LEU A 49 -1.96 -6.98 -8.99
CA LEU A 49 -2.69 -8.13 -9.49
C LEU A 49 -1.93 -8.84 -10.62
N ILE A 50 -1.40 -8.08 -11.58
CA ILE A 50 -0.88 -8.63 -12.84
C ILE A 50 0.49 -9.29 -12.62
N LEU A 51 1.37 -8.71 -11.80
CA LEU A 51 2.70 -9.29 -11.59
C LEU A 51 2.66 -10.70 -10.97
N PRO A 52 1.88 -10.96 -9.89
CA PRO A 52 1.70 -12.31 -9.38
C PRO A 52 1.12 -13.28 -10.41
N ILE A 53 0.20 -12.84 -11.28
CA ILE A 53 -0.38 -13.66 -12.35
C ILE A 53 0.71 -14.06 -13.36
N ILE A 54 1.55 -13.11 -13.80
CA ILE A 54 2.65 -13.38 -14.73
C ILE A 54 3.64 -14.38 -14.12
N ILE A 55 4.06 -14.16 -12.87
CA ILE A 55 5.01 -15.05 -12.18
C ILE A 55 4.41 -16.45 -12.02
N GLY A 56 3.16 -16.54 -11.54
CA GLY A 56 2.47 -17.81 -11.32
C GLY A 56 2.22 -18.59 -12.62
N ASP A 57 1.89 -17.90 -13.71
CA ASP A 57 1.69 -18.51 -15.03
C ASP A 57 3.00 -19.10 -15.58
N VAL A 58 4.13 -18.38 -15.49
CA VAL A 58 5.43 -18.92 -15.92
C VAL A 58 5.85 -20.11 -15.06
N ILE A 59 5.74 -20.02 -13.73
CA ILE A 59 6.04 -21.13 -12.81
C ILE A 59 5.21 -22.37 -13.14
N THR A 60 3.91 -22.19 -13.37
CA THR A 60 2.99 -23.30 -13.68
C THR A 60 3.31 -23.94 -15.02
N ARG A 61 3.57 -23.13 -16.06
CA ARG A 61 3.88 -23.63 -17.42
C ARG A 61 5.19 -24.41 -17.46
N GLU A 62 6.21 -23.91 -16.76
CA GLU A 62 7.53 -24.53 -16.73
C GLU A 62 7.66 -25.61 -15.64
N LYS A 63 6.59 -25.89 -14.88
CA LYS A 63 6.56 -26.85 -13.76
C LYS A 63 7.69 -26.61 -12.76
N LEU A 64 7.99 -25.35 -12.48
CA LEU A 64 9.06 -24.96 -11.58
C LEU A 64 8.63 -25.13 -10.13
N HIS A 65 9.60 -25.43 -9.27
CA HIS A 65 9.42 -25.26 -7.84
C HIS A 65 9.55 -23.77 -7.49
N SER A 66 8.71 -23.29 -6.56
CA SER A 66 8.65 -21.88 -6.14
C SER A 66 9.98 -21.33 -5.58
N ASP A 67 10.89 -22.21 -5.17
CA ASP A 67 12.20 -21.89 -4.62
C ASP A 67 13.32 -21.85 -5.67
N ARG A 68 13.05 -22.23 -6.92
CA ARG A 68 14.08 -22.39 -7.97
C ARG A 68 13.61 -21.92 -9.34
N ILE A 69 13.47 -20.61 -9.49
CA ILE A 69 13.14 -19.98 -10.77
C ILE A 69 14.42 -19.74 -11.56
N SER A 70 14.50 -20.23 -12.80
CA SER A 70 15.73 -20.13 -13.61
C SER A 70 15.90 -18.75 -14.25
N PHE A 71 17.12 -18.43 -14.68
CA PHE A 71 17.39 -17.23 -15.50
C PHE A 71 16.53 -17.16 -16.78
N GLN A 72 16.27 -18.30 -17.43
CA GLN A 72 15.42 -18.34 -18.62
C GLN A 72 13.96 -18.01 -18.28
N SER A 73 13.47 -18.48 -17.14
CA SER A 73 12.13 -18.19 -16.62
C SER A 73 11.99 -16.70 -16.29
N LEU A 74 12.99 -16.10 -15.64
CA LEU A 74 13.05 -14.65 -15.41
C LEU A 74 12.98 -13.88 -16.74
N ARG A 75 13.75 -14.30 -17.75
CA ARG A 75 13.73 -13.66 -19.08
C ARG A 75 12.33 -13.71 -19.71
N GLN A 76 11.63 -14.83 -19.59
CA GLN A 76 10.24 -14.94 -20.04
C GLN A 76 9.30 -14.02 -19.25
N MET A 77 9.45 -13.92 -17.92
CA MET A 77 8.64 -13.01 -17.11
C MET A 77 8.82 -11.55 -17.56
N VAL A 78 10.05 -11.10 -17.76
CA VAL A 78 10.34 -9.73 -18.22
C VAL A 78 9.83 -9.51 -19.65
N ALA A 79 9.95 -10.50 -20.53
CA ALA A 79 9.38 -10.45 -21.87
C ALA A 79 7.84 -10.31 -21.87
N ILE A 80 7.15 -11.05 -21.01
CA ILE A 80 5.70 -10.95 -20.84
C ILE A 80 5.31 -9.58 -20.26
N ILE A 81 6.07 -9.05 -19.30
CA ILE A 81 5.85 -7.70 -18.76
C ILE A 81 6.01 -6.66 -19.87
N SER A 82 7.07 -6.76 -20.68
CA SER A 82 7.31 -5.88 -21.83
C SER A 82 6.13 -5.92 -22.82
N LEU A 83 5.67 -7.11 -23.18
CA LEU A 83 4.52 -7.28 -24.06
C LEU A 83 3.26 -6.62 -23.46
N THR A 84 3.03 -6.84 -22.16
CA THR A 84 1.92 -6.24 -21.41
C THR A 84 1.97 -4.71 -21.42
N GLN A 85 3.15 -4.12 -21.27
CA GLN A 85 3.36 -2.66 -21.32
C GLN A 85 3.10 -2.07 -22.72
N SER A 86 3.23 -2.87 -23.78
CA SER A 86 2.96 -2.44 -25.16
C SER A 86 1.47 -2.51 -25.54
N GLU A 87 0.67 -3.27 -24.77
CA GLU A 87 -0.74 -3.49 -25.04
C GLU A 87 -1.62 -2.39 -24.41
N THR A 88 -2.08 -1.46 -25.24
CA THR A 88 -2.88 -0.29 -24.80
C THR A 88 -4.18 -0.64 -24.08
N ARG A 89 -4.74 -1.82 -24.36
CA ARG A 89 -6.02 -2.30 -23.80
C ARG A 89 -5.85 -3.56 -22.98
N PHE A 90 -4.72 -3.71 -22.29
CA PHE A 90 -4.44 -4.94 -21.55
C PHE A 90 -5.57 -5.31 -20.58
N SER A 91 -5.91 -6.60 -20.58
CA SER A 91 -6.81 -7.23 -19.62
C SER A 91 -6.36 -8.65 -19.34
N ILE A 92 -6.78 -9.22 -18.21
CA ILE A 92 -6.48 -10.62 -17.86
C ILE A 92 -7.03 -11.58 -18.93
N THR A 93 -8.18 -11.27 -19.53
CA THR A 93 -8.73 -12.05 -20.65
C THR A 93 -7.80 -12.04 -21.86
N ILE A 94 -7.23 -10.88 -22.20
CA ILE A 94 -6.25 -10.75 -23.28
C ILE A 94 -4.97 -11.52 -22.95
N PHE A 95 -4.48 -11.45 -21.71
CA PHE A 95 -3.30 -12.18 -21.25
C PHE A 95 -3.39 -13.70 -21.52
N TYR A 96 -4.57 -14.29 -21.28
CA TYR A 96 -4.79 -15.72 -21.53
C TYR A 96 -5.13 -16.06 -22.98
N SER A 97 -5.33 -15.07 -23.85
CA SER A 97 -5.63 -15.34 -25.27
C SER A 97 -4.43 -15.92 -26.00
N GLU A 98 -4.69 -16.84 -26.94
CA GLU A 98 -3.65 -17.38 -27.82
C GLU A 98 -3.01 -16.27 -28.67
N ALA A 99 -3.81 -15.28 -29.08
CA ALA A 99 -3.35 -14.15 -29.85
C ALA A 99 -2.25 -13.37 -29.11
N PHE A 100 -2.45 -13.05 -27.82
CA PHE A 100 -1.45 -12.37 -27.00
C PHE A 100 -0.17 -13.21 -26.87
N ARG A 101 -0.30 -14.52 -26.63
CA ARG A 101 0.87 -15.43 -26.49
C ARG A 101 1.66 -15.60 -27.78
N ALA A 102 1.02 -15.42 -28.94
CA ALA A 102 1.66 -15.49 -30.25
C ALA A 102 2.31 -14.17 -30.69
N GLN A 103 2.11 -13.07 -29.96
CA GLN A 103 2.71 -11.78 -30.31
C GLN A 103 4.24 -11.82 -30.21
N LEU A 104 4.89 -11.05 -31.09
CA LEU A 104 6.32 -10.85 -31.02
C LEU A 104 6.67 -10.06 -29.75
N ILE A 105 7.53 -10.65 -28.92
CA ILE A 105 8.01 -10.02 -27.68
C ILE A 105 8.75 -8.71 -28.06
N PRO A 106 8.36 -7.55 -27.52
CA PRO A 106 9.10 -6.33 -27.77
C PRO A 106 10.54 -6.46 -27.24
N PRO A 107 11.55 -5.96 -27.99
CA PRO A 107 12.95 -6.12 -27.59
C PRO A 107 13.32 -5.29 -26.36
N THR A 108 12.45 -4.35 -25.96
CA THR A 108 12.69 -3.41 -24.87
C THR A 108 11.62 -3.52 -23.80
N VAL A 109 11.99 -3.16 -22.58
CA VAL A 109 11.08 -3.06 -21.44
C VAL A 109 11.21 -1.67 -20.82
N LYS A 110 10.08 -1.12 -20.38
CA LYS A 110 10.06 0.12 -19.60
C LYS A 110 10.22 -0.24 -18.13
N TYR A 111 10.99 0.52 -17.37
CA TYR A 111 11.15 0.30 -15.93
C TYR A 111 11.24 1.63 -15.18
N VAL A 112 10.77 1.60 -13.94
CA VAL A 112 10.91 2.68 -12.96
C VAL A 112 12.15 2.44 -12.10
N HIS A 113 12.44 1.19 -11.71
CA HIS A 113 13.64 0.85 -10.95
C HIS A 113 14.06 -0.63 -11.11
N PHE A 114 15.32 -0.95 -10.77
CA PHE A 114 15.85 -2.32 -10.79
C PHE A 114 15.50 -3.13 -9.52
N GLY A 115 14.28 -3.00 -9.00
CA GLY A 115 13.84 -3.66 -7.77
C GLY A 115 14.27 -3.01 -6.46
N ILE A 116 15.03 -1.91 -6.53
CA ILE A 116 15.28 -1.02 -5.39
C ILE A 116 14.16 0.02 -5.36
N PRO A 117 13.21 -0.04 -4.40
CA PRO A 117 12.11 0.92 -4.36
C PRO A 117 12.64 2.33 -4.11
N ARG A 118 12.00 3.34 -4.71
CA ARG A 118 12.32 4.75 -4.45
C ARG A 118 11.90 5.12 -3.02
N GLY A 119 12.86 5.56 -2.21
CA GLY A 119 12.61 6.03 -0.85
C GLY A 119 11.92 7.40 -0.83
N MET A 120 11.38 7.75 0.33
CA MET A 120 10.75 9.05 0.55
C MET A 120 11.79 10.18 0.42
N PRO A 121 11.46 11.33 -0.21
CA PRO A 121 12.41 12.44 -0.44
C PRO A 121 13.19 12.86 0.81
N TRP A 122 12.50 12.95 1.96
CA TRP A 122 13.10 13.35 3.23
C TRP A 122 14.23 12.42 3.71
N ILE A 123 14.25 11.15 3.30
CA ILE A 123 15.35 10.22 3.62
C ILE A 123 16.64 10.72 2.96
N PHE A 124 16.58 11.21 1.72
CA PHE A 124 17.74 11.77 1.03
C PHE A 124 18.20 13.07 1.68
N THR A 125 17.28 13.92 2.11
CA THR A 125 17.54 15.15 2.86
C THR A 125 18.27 14.83 4.16
N GLU A 126 17.78 13.85 4.90
CA GLU A 126 18.36 13.49 6.19
C GLU A 126 19.72 12.80 6.04
N CYS A 127 19.87 11.90 5.07
CA CYS A 127 21.17 11.34 4.70
C CYS A 127 22.18 12.46 4.42
N ARG A 128 21.79 13.47 3.62
CA ARG A 128 22.65 14.63 3.32
C ARG A 128 22.97 15.45 4.57
N ASN A 129 21.97 15.74 5.40
CA ASN A 129 22.15 16.51 6.64
C ASN A 129 23.13 15.83 7.59
N LEU A 130 22.99 14.51 7.78
CA LEU A 130 23.85 13.72 8.67
C LEU A 130 25.28 13.55 8.12
N CYS A 131 25.43 13.50 6.79
CA CYS A 131 26.75 13.50 6.17
C CYS A 131 27.46 14.85 6.35
N GLY A 132 26.72 15.96 6.25
CA GLY A 132 27.27 17.31 6.34
C GLY A 132 28.08 17.71 5.10
N MET A 133 29.03 18.64 5.27
CA MET A 133 29.90 19.17 4.20
C MET A 133 31.24 18.43 4.07
N ARG A 134 31.40 17.28 4.71
CA ARG A 134 32.63 16.46 4.57
C ARG A 134 32.60 15.77 3.19
N GLU A 135 33.76 15.37 2.70
CA GLU A 135 33.90 14.60 1.45
C GLU A 135 34.31 13.14 1.70
N ILE A 136 34.82 12.85 2.90
CA ILE A 136 35.37 11.55 3.29
C ILE A 136 34.94 11.19 4.72
N TRP A 137 34.58 9.93 4.93
CA TRP A 137 34.18 9.36 6.22
C TRP A 137 34.85 8.01 6.44
N SER A 138 35.22 7.72 7.69
CA SER A 138 35.60 6.35 8.06
C SER A 138 34.38 5.42 8.05
N VAL A 139 34.63 4.11 7.92
CA VAL A 139 33.58 3.08 8.03
C VAL A 139 32.81 3.19 9.35
N ASN A 140 33.51 3.46 10.47
CA ASN A 140 32.88 3.64 11.78
C ASN A 140 31.96 4.87 11.82
N GLN A 141 32.38 5.99 11.23
CA GLN A 141 31.52 7.17 11.13
C GLN A 141 30.28 6.91 10.27
N SER A 142 30.46 6.14 9.20
CA SER A 142 29.36 5.75 8.31
C SER A 142 28.34 4.86 9.02
N PHE A 143 28.80 3.94 9.88
CA PHE A 143 27.93 3.13 10.73
C PHE A 143 27.13 3.98 11.72
N GLU A 144 27.76 4.96 12.37
CA GLU A 144 27.08 5.88 13.29
C GLU A 144 26.01 6.73 12.58
N ILE A 145 26.24 7.13 11.33
CA ILE A 145 25.22 7.82 10.50
C ILE A 145 24.03 6.90 10.24
N CYS A 146 24.28 5.65 9.83
CA CYS A 146 23.22 4.66 9.59
C CYS A 146 22.40 4.38 10.86
N LYS A 147 23.07 4.30 12.01
CA LYS A 147 22.43 4.15 13.32
C LYS A 147 21.50 5.34 13.64
N ARG A 148 21.97 6.57 13.43
CA ARG A 148 21.13 7.77 13.61
C ARG A 148 19.92 7.80 12.69
N LEU A 149 20.08 7.40 11.43
CA LEU A 149 18.96 7.26 10.50
C LEU A 149 17.92 6.25 11.00
N ALA A 150 18.37 5.09 11.49
CA ALA A 150 17.48 4.10 12.07
C ALA A 150 16.73 4.65 13.30
N GLU A 151 17.41 5.38 14.17
CA GLU A 151 16.80 6.04 15.34
C GLU A 151 15.74 7.06 14.93
N LEU A 152 16.01 7.91 13.94
CA LEU A 152 15.05 8.89 13.40
C LEU A 152 13.81 8.23 12.78
N LEU A 153 13.99 7.05 12.20
CA LEU A 153 12.93 6.21 11.65
C LEU A 153 12.15 5.43 12.72
N ASN A 154 12.46 5.64 14.01
CA ASN A 154 11.89 4.91 15.15
C ASN A 154 12.17 3.39 15.13
N PHE A 155 13.25 2.94 14.48
CA PHE A 155 13.75 1.58 14.65
C PHE A 155 14.59 1.51 15.94
N SER A 156 13.93 1.30 17.08
CA SER A 156 14.60 1.10 18.38
C SER A 156 14.93 -0.38 18.63
N GLY A 157 16.19 -0.72 18.95
CA GLY A 157 16.58 -2.06 19.41
C GLY A 157 17.51 -2.84 18.46
N THR A 158 17.71 -4.13 18.75
CA THR A 158 18.63 -5.12 18.11
C THR A 158 18.58 -5.24 16.57
N HIS A 159 17.72 -4.46 15.90
CA HIS A 159 17.58 -4.37 14.45
C HIS A 159 18.66 -3.52 13.77
N ILE A 160 19.39 -2.68 14.52
CA ILE A 160 20.61 -2.01 14.04
C ILE A 160 21.77 -3.00 14.18
N SER A 161 21.72 -4.11 13.43
CA SER A 161 22.81 -5.08 13.47
C SER A 161 23.99 -4.57 12.65
N SER A 162 25.20 -4.71 13.22
CA SER A 162 26.44 -4.51 12.48
C SER A 162 26.49 -5.39 11.24
N GLU A 163 25.83 -6.56 11.27
CA GLU A 163 25.70 -7.48 10.15
C GLU A 163 24.95 -6.86 8.96
N LEU A 164 23.83 -6.16 9.20
CA LEU A 164 23.09 -5.50 8.13
C LEU A 164 23.92 -4.36 7.52
N PHE A 165 24.59 -3.58 8.37
CA PHE A 165 25.50 -2.54 7.89
C PHE A 165 26.63 -3.15 7.05
N ILE A 166 27.32 -4.19 7.53
CA ILE A 166 28.38 -4.89 6.80
C ILE A 166 27.87 -5.42 5.46
N ALA A 167 26.67 -6.01 5.43
CA ALA A 167 26.06 -6.53 4.22
C ALA A 167 25.82 -5.43 3.18
N VAL A 168 25.24 -4.29 3.59
CA VAL A 168 25.01 -3.13 2.71
C VAL A 168 26.33 -2.50 2.28
N TRP A 169 27.29 -2.37 3.20
CA TRP A 169 28.58 -1.74 2.92
C TRP A 169 29.43 -2.55 1.94
N GLY A 170 29.34 -3.88 2.04
CA GLY A 170 29.98 -4.79 1.09
C GLY A 170 29.48 -4.66 -0.35
N LEU A 171 28.32 -4.02 -0.58
CA LEU A 171 27.81 -3.74 -1.93
C LEU A 171 28.48 -2.54 -2.59
N ILE A 172 28.98 -1.61 -1.77
CA ILE A 172 29.42 -0.29 -2.19
C ILE A 172 30.94 -0.22 -2.20
N CYS A 173 31.56 -0.92 -1.25
CA CYS A 173 32.99 -0.98 -1.08
C CYS A 173 33.50 -2.36 -1.51
N SER A 174 33.92 -2.50 -2.78
CA SER A 174 34.51 -3.75 -3.29
C SER A 174 35.87 -4.06 -2.65
N ASP A 175 36.63 -3.04 -2.27
CA ASP A 175 37.99 -3.15 -1.73
C ASP A 175 38.08 -2.33 -0.45
N THR A 176 38.14 -3.00 0.70
CA THR A 176 38.12 -2.46 2.08
C THR A 176 38.74 -1.06 2.21
N PRO A 177 38.00 0.02 1.98
CA PRO A 177 38.58 1.32 2.01
C PRO A 177 38.37 1.83 3.44
N GLU A 178 39.46 2.20 4.10
CA GLU A 178 39.40 2.83 5.43
C GLU A 178 38.53 4.10 5.39
N GLU A 179 38.37 4.66 4.20
CA GLU A 179 37.70 5.90 3.87
C GLU A 179 36.63 5.71 2.79
N VAL A 180 35.48 6.34 2.99
CA VAL A 180 34.32 6.26 2.10
C VAL A 180 34.00 7.66 1.62
N ASN A 181 33.86 7.82 0.30
CA ASN A 181 33.49 9.09 -0.26
C ASN A 181 32.00 9.41 -0.02
N LYS A 182 31.63 10.67 -0.22
CA LYS A 182 30.27 11.17 0.02
C LYS A 182 29.20 10.41 -0.74
N HIS A 183 29.50 10.09 -1.99
CA HIS A 183 28.56 9.45 -2.88
C HIS A 183 28.24 8.02 -2.41
N ALA A 184 29.28 7.22 -2.15
CA ALA A 184 29.18 5.88 -1.58
C ALA A 184 28.44 5.86 -0.23
N LEU A 185 28.71 6.84 0.64
CA LEU A 185 28.02 6.96 1.92
C LEU A 185 26.51 7.20 1.75
N LEU A 186 26.12 8.09 0.84
CA LEU A 186 24.71 8.39 0.61
C LEU A 186 23.95 7.20 0.01
N VAL A 187 24.54 6.51 -0.96
CA VAL A 187 23.99 5.26 -1.50
C VAL A 187 23.89 4.18 -0.42
N GLY A 188 24.90 4.06 0.45
CA GLY A 188 24.91 3.10 1.55
C GLY A 188 23.87 3.38 2.61
N ALA A 189 23.75 4.62 3.04
CA ALA A 189 22.73 5.05 3.97
C ALA A 189 21.32 4.81 3.40
N TYR A 190 21.13 5.05 2.10
CA TYR A 190 19.88 4.76 1.42
C TYR A 190 19.56 3.26 1.37
N MET A 191 20.51 2.43 0.94
CA MET A 191 20.35 0.97 0.90
C MET A 191 20.16 0.35 2.29
N TYR A 192 20.80 0.93 3.30
CA TYR A 192 20.58 0.56 4.69
C TYR A 192 19.14 0.85 5.12
N THR A 193 18.63 2.02 4.75
CA THR A 193 17.26 2.43 5.06
C THR A 193 16.23 1.54 4.35
N THR A 194 16.43 1.22 3.07
CA THR A 194 15.52 0.30 2.36
C THR A 194 15.49 -1.08 3.01
N ALA A 195 16.63 -1.57 3.48
CA ALA A 195 16.72 -2.83 4.22
C ALA A 195 15.98 -2.80 5.56
N LEU A 196 16.04 -1.69 6.30
CA LEU A 196 15.26 -1.51 7.54
C LEU A 196 13.75 -1.63 7.30
N PHE A 197 13.27 -1.19 6.14
CA PHE A 197 11.87 -1.37 5.71
C PHE A 197 11.55 -2.78 5.18
N SER A 198 12.42 -3.76 5.45
CA SER A 198 12.28 -5.15 5.00
C SER A 198 12.25 -5.31 3.47
N HIS A 199 12.81 -4.36 2.73
CA HIS A 199 13.06 -4.57 1.30
C HIS A 199 14.30 -5.45 1.11
N PRO A 200 14.29 -6.32 0.08
CA PRO A 200 15.46 -7.11 -0.23
C PRO A 200 16.61 -6.18 -0.63
N VAL A 201 17.80 -6.54 -0.18
CA VAL A 201 19.05 -5.85 -0.51
C VAL A 201 19.71 -6.62 -1.66
N PRO A 202 20.12 -5.96 -2.77
CA PRO A 202 20.76 -6.64 -3.88
C PRO A 202 22.11 -7.19 -3.43
N ARG A 203 22.59 -8.24 -4.10
CA ARG A 203 23.89 -8.87 -3.84
C ARG A 203 25.06 -8.08 -4.43
N TYR A 204 24.80 -7.40 -5.53
CA TYR A 204 25.72 -6.51 -6.22
C TYR A 204 24.93 -5.29 -6.66
N LEU A 205 25.50 -4.10 -6.54
CA LEU A 205 24.85 -2.88 -6.98
C LEU A 205 25.41 -2.49 -8.34
N HIS A 206 24.63 -2.72 -9.40
CA HIS A 206 25.03 -2.33 -10.76
C HIS A 206 25.11 -0.81 -10.89
N GLN A 207 26.03 -0.29 -11.70
CA GLN A 207 26.25 1.15 -11.89
C GLN A 207 24.95 1.88 -12.26
N GLU A 208 24.16 1.32 -13.16
CA GLU A 208 22.86 1.88 -13.58
C GLU A 208 21.85 2.02 -12.43
N ALA A 209 21.92 1.14 -11.41
CA ALA A 209 21.12 1.29 -10.22
C ALA A 209 21.68 2.38 -9.29
N VAL A 210 23.01 2.54 -9.25
CA VAL A 210 23.68 3.66 -8.55
C VAL A 210 23.27 5.00 -9.17
N ASP A 211 23.46 5.16 -10.48
CA ASP A 211 23.11 6.37 -11.23
C ASP A 211 21.64 6.73 -11.04
N GLN A 212 20.76 5.73 -11.00
CA GLN A 212 19.35 5.92 -10.74
C GLN A 212 19.07 6.46 -9.33
N ILE A 213 19.76 5.95 -8.30
CA ILE A 213 19.66 6.47 -6.92
C ILE A 213 20.17 7.91 -6.86
N GLU A 214 21.24 8.23 -7.60
CA GLU A 214 21.75 9.61 -7.70
C GLU A 214 20.73 10.57 -8.30
N ILE A 215 20.07 10.17 -9.37
CA ILE A 215 19.01 10.97 -10.00
C ILE A 215 17.89 11.24 -8.99
N TRP A 216 17.42 10.22 -8.25
CA TRP A 216 16.38 10.42 -7.24
C TRP A 216 16.81 11.36 -6.11
N MET A 217 18.09 11.30 -5.74
CA MET A 217 18.66 12.17 -4.74
C MET A 217 18.70 13.61 -5.25
N ALA A 218 19.22 13.84 -6.47
CA ALA A 218 19.25 15.15 -7.09
C ALA A 218 17.85 15.75 -7.25
N GLU A 219 16.87 14.95 -7.71
CA GLU A 219 15.46 15.34 -7.77
C GLU A 219 14.91 15.75 -6.40
N SER A 220 15.20 14.98 -5.35
CA SER A 220 14.74 15.29 -3.99
C SER A 220 15.35 16.60 -3.47
N MET A 221 16.60 16.90 -3.81
CA MET A 221 17.25 18.15 -3.43
C MET A 221 16.66 19.38 -4.13
N LEU A 222 16.20 19.23 -5.37
CA LEU A 222 15.54 20.31 -6.09
C LEU A 222 14.19 20.65 -5.44
N VAL A 223 13.46 19.64 -4.98
CA VAL A 223 12.18 19.82 -4.27
C VAL A 223 12.39 20.54 -2.94
N ASP A 224 13.39 20.15 -2.14
CA ASP A 224 13.65 20.78 -0.83
C ASP A 224 14.12 22.25 -0.92
N SER A 225 14.76 22.64 -2.03
CA SER A 225 15.18 24.03 -2.22
C SER A 225 14.03 25.00 -2.46
N ALA A 226 12.84 24.48 -2.81
CA ALA A 226 11.66 25.28 -3.14
C ALA A 226 10.71 25.48 -1.94
N SER A 227 10.63 24.56 -0.98
CA SER A 227 9.79 24.68 0.22
C SER A 227 9.97 23.49 1.14
N LEU A 228 10.23 23.70 2.44
CA LEU A 228 9.72 22.89 3.57
C LEU A 228 10.23 23.45 4.93
N PRO A 229 9.40 23.48 5.99
CA PRO A 229 9.81 23.82 7.35
C PRO A 229 10.43 22.61 8.06
N VAL A 230 11.28 22.90 9.05
CA VAL A 230 11.92 21.93 9.95
C VAL A 230 10.88 21.02 10.61
N VAL A 231 10.92 19.72 10.33
CA VAL A 231 10.00 18.73 10.92
C VAL A 231 10.43 18.43 12.37
N HIS A 232 9.70 18.97 13.35
CA HIS A 232 9.79 18.51 14.73
C HIS A 232 9.02 17.19 14.92
N MET A 233 9.73 16.08 14.97
CA MET A 233 9.20 14.78 15.40
C MET A 233 8.95 14.80 16.92
N HIS A 234 7.69 14.74 17.35
CA HIS A 234 7.33 14.40 18.74
C HIS A 234 6.46 13.14 18.81
N GLN A 235 7.01 12.17 19.55
CA GLN A 235 6.37 11.13 20.37
C GLN A 235 5.27 10.26 19.75
N ILE A 236 5.64 9.03 19.37
CA ILE A 236 4.83 7.84 19.60
C ILE A 236 5.73 6.76 20.23
N SER A 237 5.64 6.62 21.55
CA SER A 237 6.05 5.39 22.23
C SER A 237 4.79 4.59 22.56
N GLN A 238 4.79 3.28 22.33
CA GLN A 238 4.38 2.24 23.29
C GLN A 238 4.43 0.82 22.68
N PHE A 239 5.27 -0.01 23.31
CA PHE A 239 5.29 -1.46 23.51
C PHE A 239 5.00 -2.46 22.37
N LEU A 240 6.02 -3.28 22.06
CA LEU A 240 5.95 -4.75 22.16
C LEU A 240 7.39 -5.31 22.27
N HIS A 241 7.72 -5.89 23.43
CA HIS A 241 9.00 -6.55 23.66
C HIS A 241 8.89 -7.98 23.14
N LEU A 242 9.43 -8.25 21.94
CA LEU A 242 9.63 -9.62 21.46
C LEU A 242 11.07 -10.06 21.78
N ASP A 243 11.19 -11.19 22.46
CA ASP A 243 12.46 -11.86 22.76
C ASP A 243 12.98 -12.58 21.52
N ALA A 244 13.81 -11.87 20.75
CA ALA A 244 14.39 -12.33 19.49
C ALA A 244 15.35 -13.52 19.66
N GLU A 245 15.94 -13.70 20.85
CA GLU A 245 16.87 -14.78 21.13
C GLU A 245 16.16 -16.14 21.16
N LYS A 246 14.91 -16.16 21.65
CA LYS A 246 14.04 -17.34 21.68
C LYS A 246 13.52 -17.75 20.30
N ILE A 247 13.40 -16.80 19.36
CA ILE A 247 13.01 -17.06 17.96
C ILE A 247 14.20 -17.59 17.17
N SER A 248 15.37 -16.98 17.34
CA SER A 248 16.63 -17.43 16.74
C SER A 248 16.96 -18.87 17.14
N GLN A 249 16.88 -19.21 18.44
CA GLN A 249 17.11 -20.59 18.91
C GLN A 249 16.16 -21.62 18.29
N LYS A 250 14.88 -21.26 18.07
CA LYS A 250 13.89 -22.18 17.46
C LYS A 250 14.15 -22.41 15.98
N ILE A 251 14.61 -21.39 15.25
CA ILE A 251 14.98 -21.50 13.83
C ILE A 251 16.25 -22.35 13.68
N SER A 252 17.27 -22.12 14.51
CA SER A 252 18.51 -22.91 14.50
C SER A 252 18.28 -24.38 14.88
N GLN A 253 17.37 -24.69 15.82
CA GLN A 253 17.02 -26.07 16.17
C GLN A 253 16.22 -26.80 15.07
N ALA A 254 15.43 -26.10 14.27
CA ALA A 254 14.69 -26.68 13.14
C ALA A 254 15.61 -27.05 11.98
N ILE A 255 16.68 -26.27 11.76
CA ILE A 255 17.69 -26.52 10.71
C ILE A 255 18.57 -27.73 11.06
N LEU A 256 18.89 -27.94 12.34
CA LEU A 256 19.78 -29.03 12.78
C LEU A 256 19.10 -30.39 12.94
N ARG A 257 17.76 -30.47 13.00
CA ARG A 257 17.01 -31.72 13.24
C ARG A 257 16.58 -32.48 11.97
N ASN A 258 16.90 -31.98 10.77
CA ASN A 258 16.51 -32.62 9.51
C ASN A 258 17.73 -32.99 8.63
N PRO A 259 18.54 -34.00 9.00
CA PRO A 259 19.42 -34.64 8.03
C PRO A 259 18.51 -35.48 7.10
N GLY A 260 18.34 -35.02 5.86
CA GLY A 260 17.41 -35.63 4.92
C GLY A 260 17.62 -37.14 4.73
N PRO A 261 16.55 -37.93 4.53
CA PRO A 261 16.67 -39.35 4.23
C PRO A 261 17.18 -39.58 2.81
N LYS A 262 18.21 -40.42 2.68
CA LYS A 262 18.56 -41.10 1.42
C LYS A 262 17.53 -42.20 1.16
N ALA A 263 16.81 -42.12 0.05
CA ALA A 263 16.08 -43.24 -0.56
C ALA A 263 16.10 -43.00 -2.08
N ILE A 264 16.81 -43.80 -2.88
CA ILE A 264 16.47 -45.14 -3.41
C ILE A 264 15.15 -45.13 -4.19
N ILE A 265 15.31 -45.22 -5.50
CA ILE A 265 14.29 -45.31 -6.55
C ILE A 265 13.78 -46.76 -6.64
N PRO A 266 12.48 -46.96 -6.85
CA PRO A 266 12.03 -48.08 -7.67
C PRO A 266 11.10 -47.65 -8.82
N ASP A 267 11.37 -48.24 -9.98
CA ASP A 267 10.55 -48.24 -11.20
C ASP A 267 9.18 -48.89 -11.00
N CYS A 268 8.13 -48.36 -11.67
CA CYS A 268 7.05 -49.15 -12.33
C CYS A 268 6.03 -48.22 -13.06
N PRO A 269 5.13 -48.74 -13.92
CA PRO A 269 5.04 -48.32 -15.31
C PRO A 269 3.67 -47.73 -15.71
N ASP A 270 3.62 -47.34 -16.98
CA ASP A 270 2.54 -46.73 -17.74
C ASP A 270 1.11 -47.18 -17.43
N THR A 271 0.18 -46.22 -17.38
CA THR A 271 -1.23 -46.47 -17.66
C THR A 271 -1.86 -45.25 -18.34
N ALA A 272 -2.34 -45.45 -19.57
CA ALA A 272 -3.05 -44.47 -20.38
C ALA A 272 -4.54 -44.35 -19.96
N VAL A 273 -5.09 -43.13 -19.94
CA VAL A 273 -6.54 -42.86 -19.80
C VAL A 273 -6.91 -41.61 -20.64
N PRO A 274 -8.10 -41.55 -21.28
CA PRO A 274 -8.38 -40.67 -22.40
C PRO A 274 -9.03 -39.33 -22.02
N SER A 275 -8.85 -38.38 -22.93
CA SER A 275 -9.32 -37.00 -22.93
C SER A 275 -10.83 -36.88 -23.10
N THR A 276 -11.48 -36.13 -22.20
CA THR A 276 -12.89 -35.70 -22.34
C THR A 276 -12.92 -34.17 -22.35
N THR A 277 -13.44 -33.58 -23.43
CA THR A 277 -13.60 -32.14 -23.63
C THR A 277 -14.82 -31.62 -22.87
N ALA A 278 -14.61 -30.71 -21.91
CA ALA A 278 -15.68 -30.02 -21.19
C ALA A 278 -15.84 -28.59 -21.72
N SER A 279 -17.08 -28.24 -22.10
CA SER A 279 -17.49 -26.90 -22.52
C SER A 279 -17.71 -26.00 -21.30
N THR A 280 -16.99 -24.88 -21.24
CA THR A 280 -17.10 -23.86 -20.18
C THR A 280 -18.29 -22.93 -20.45
N SER A 281 -19.35 -23.09 -19.68
CA SER A 281 -20.52 -22.19 -19.64
C SER A 281 -20.21 -20.98 -18.76
N ILE A 282 -20.15 -19.78 -19.34
CA ILE A 282 -19.99 -18.51 -18.63
C ILE A 282 -21.34 -18.11 -18.01
N LEU A 283 -21.45 -18.17 -16.68
CA LEU A 283 -22.62 -17.72 -15.92
C LEU A 283 -22.73 -16.17 -15.94
N PRO A 284 -23.94 -15.59 -16.05
CA PRO A 284 -24.15 -14.14 -15.99
C PRO A 284 -23.70 -13.53 -14.65
N THR A 285 -23.03 -12.37 -14.71
CA THR A 285 -22.42 -11.66 -13.57
C THR A 285 -23.37 -11.35 -12.41
N ASP A 286 -24.66 -11.19 -12.69
CA ASP A 286 -25.67 -10.89 -11.65
C ASP A 286 -26.06 -12.11 -10.81
N ALA A 287 -26.02 -13.32 -11.40
CA ALA A 287 -26.27 -14.56 -10.67
C ALA A 287 -25.16 -14.84 -9.63
N SER A 288 -23.93 -14.36 -9.89
CA SER A 288 -22.80 -14.51 -8.97
C SER A 288 -23.00 -13.72 -7.66
N LYS A 289 -23.50 -12.47 -7.75
CA LYS A 289 -23.75 -11.63 -6.57
C LYS A 289 -24.84 -12.16 -5.66
N GLU A 290 -25.92 -12.68 -6.24
CA GLU A 290 -27.00 -13.29 -5.46
C GLU A 290 -26.53 -14.57 -4.76
N THR A 291 -25.79 -15.41 -5.47
CA THR A 291 -25.20 -16.64 -4.91
C THR A 291 -24.24 -16.33 -3.77
N GLU A 292 -23.39 -15.31 -3.92
CA GLU A 292 -22.48 -14.85 -2.87
C GLU A 292 -23.26 -14.33 -1.63
N SER A 293 -24.34 -13.59 -1.84
CA SER A 293 -25.19 -13.08 -0.74
C SER A 293 -25.87 -14.22 0.04
N ILE A 294 -26.39 -15.23 -0.67
CA ILE A 294 -26.98 -16.42 -0.06
C ILE A 294 -25.92 -17.16 0.78
N LEU A 295 -24.73 -17.35 0.22
CA LEU A 295 -23.63 -18.03 0.89
C LEU A 295 -23.19 -17.28 2.15
N ASP A 296 -23.04 -15.96 2.08
CA ASP A 296 -22.68 -15.11 3.23
C ASP A 296 -23.73 -15.19 4.34
N ARG A 297 -25.02 -15.27 3.98
CA ARG A 297 -26.12 -15.43 4.94
C ARG A 297 -26.07 -16.80 5.61
N ILE A 298 -25.85 -17.88 4.85
CA ILE A 298 -25.76 -19.25 5.39
C ILE A 298 -24.55 -19.37 6.31
N LEU A 299 -23.39 -18.85 5.89
CA LEU A 299 -22.17 -18.83 6.68
C LEU A 299 -22.38 -18.09 8.00
N SER A 300 -22.94 -16.88 7.96
CA SER A 300 -23.21 -16.09 9.16
C SER A 300 -24.18 -16.80 10.10
N THR A 301 -25.21 -17.45 9.56
CA THR A 301 -26.21 -18.19 10.35
C THR A 301 -25.58 -19.42 11.03
N GLN A 302 -24.82 -20.22 10.29
CA GLN A 302 -24.15 -21.41 10.84
C GLN A 302 -23.07 -21.04 11.86
N PHE A 303 -22.34 -19.97 11.59
CA PHE A 303 -21.36 -19.42 12.53
C PHE A 303 -22.03 -18.99 13.84
N GLN A 304 -23.12 -18.24 13.76
CA GLN A 304 -23.88 -17.80 14.93
C GLN A 304 -24.45 -19.00 15.71
N MET A 305 -25.04 -19.99 15.03
CA MET A 305 -25.56 -21.20 15.68
C MET A 305 -24.48 -21.96 16.45
N LEU A 306 -23.31 -22.17 15.84
CA LEU A 306 -22.19 -22.85 16.51
C LEU A 306 -21.61 -22.02 17.64
N SER A 307 -21.49 -20.71 17.46
CA SER A 307 -21.05 -19.78 18.50
C SER A 307 -22.01 -19.80 19.70
N ASP A 308 -23.32 -19.71 19.47
CA ASP A 308 -24.33 -19.71 20.54
C ASP A 308 -24.39 -21.05 21.27
N SER A 309 -24.27 -22.18 20.54
CA SER A 309 -24.18 -23.50 21.14
C SER A 309 -22.95 -23.68 22.03
N SER A 310 -21.86 -22.97 21.70
CA SER A 310 -20.59 -23.02 22.43
C SER A 310 -20.56 -22.04 23.60
N ILE A 311 -21.19 -20.87 23.49
CA ILE A 311 -21.36 -19.87 24.56
C ILE A 311 -22.14 -20.45 25.75
N LEU A 312 -23.04 -21.42 25.50
CA LEU A 312 -23.77 -22.12 26.57
C LEU A 312 -22.90 -23.05 27.42
N ARG A 313 -21.68 -23.39 26.97
CA ARG A 313 -20.67 -23.99 27.84
C ARG A 313 -19.94 -22.86 28.54
N ILE A 314 -20.39 -22.51 29.74
CA ILE A 314 -19.73 -21.55 30.63
C ILE A 314 -18.36 -22.13 31.03
N ILE A 315 -17.37 -22.01 30.15
CA ILE A 315 -15.97 -22.18 30.53
C ILE A 315 -15.58 -20.89 31.24
N ASN A 316 -15.03 -21.02 32.45
CA ASN A 316 -14.49 -19.87 33.17
C ASN A 316 -13.44 -19.19 32.26
N ALA A 317 -13.50 -17.86 32.11
CA ALA A 317 -12.56 -17.11 31.28
C ALA A 317 -11.09 -17.47 31.59
N ASN A 318 -10.78 -17.74 32.87
CA ASN A 318 -9.44 -18.15 33.29
C ASN A 318 -9.06 -19.54 32.76
N GLU A 319 -9.97 -20.51 32.79
CA GLU A 319 -9.74 -21.86 32.25
C GLU A 319 -9.55 -21.80 30.74
N PHE A 320 -10.34 -20.97 30.06
CA PHE A 320 -10.22 -20.78 28.62
C PHE A 320 -8.87 -20.14 28.24
N CYS A 321 -8.39 -19.13 28.98
CA CYS A 321 -7.06 -18.57 28.79
C CYS A 321 -5.95 -19.62 28.98
N VAL A 322 -6.11 -20.57 29.91
CA VAL A 322 -5.15 -21.69 30.08
C VAL A 322 -5.16 -22.61 28.87
N ILE A 323 -6.33 -22.93 28.31
CA ILE A 323 -6.46 -23.74 27.08
C ILE A 323 -5.77 -23.04 25.90
N VAL A 324 -6.05 -21.74 25.68
CA VAL A 324 -5.44 -20.95 24.61
C VAL A 324 -3.91 -20.91 24.76
N ASN A 325 -3.40 -20.66 25.97
CA ASN A 325 -1.96 -20.65 26.22
C ASN A 325 -1.30 -22.02 26.00
N ASN A 326 -1.94 -23.10 26.44
CA ASN A 326 -1.44 -24.45 26.21
C ASN A 326 -1.40 -24.77 24.71
N TYR A 327 -2.42 -24.37 23.95
CA TYR A 327 -2.44 -24.52 22.49
C TYR A 327 -1.32 -23.74 21.81
N LEU A 328 -1.14 -22.45 22.14
CA LEU A 328 -0.09 -21.60 21.56
C LEU A 328 1.32 -22.10 21.89
N GLN A 329 1.48 -22.84 22.99
CA GLN A 329 2.74 -23.50 23.36
C GLN A 329 2.92 -24.91 22.74
N GLY A 330 1.93 -25.41 21.98
CA GLY A 330 1.92 -26.75 21.41
C GLY A 330 1.72 -27.87 22.44
N ARG A 331 1.15 -27.56 23.61
CA ARG A 331 0.94 -28.48 24.75
C ARG A 331 -0.50 -28.90 24.95
N GLY A 332 -1.46 -28.21 24.32
CA GLY A 332 -2.89 -28.47 24.44
C GLY A 332 -3.52 -28.93 23.13
N PRO A 333 -4.70 -29.56 23.18
CA PRO A 333 -5.48 -29.84 21.98
C PRO A 333 -5.86 -28.52 21.30
N GLY A 334 -5.90 -28.54 19.96
CA GLY A 334 -6.46 -27.43 19.19
C GLY A 334 -7.98 -27.33 19.32
N PRO A 335 -8.57 -26.25 18.80
CA PRO A 335 -10.02 -26.16 18.70
C PRO A 335 -10.59 -27.32 17.88
N ASN A 336 -11.80 -27.74 18.20
CA ASN A 336 -12.53 -28.80 17.49
C ASN A 336 -13.99 -28.39 17.29
N THR A 337 -14.72 -29.15 16.47
CA THR A 337 -16.11 -28.85 16.10
C THR A 337 -17.10 -29.01 17.26
N GLU A 338 -16.75 -29.78 18.29
CA GLU A 338 -17.61 -30.01 19.46
C GLU A 338 -17.56 -28.85 20.48
N ALA A 339 -16.52 -28.01 20.41
CA ALA A 339 -16.28 -26.91 21.34
C ALA A 339 -15.63 -25.71 20.63
N LEU A 340 -16.31 -25.15 19.61
CA LEU A 340 -15.89 -23.96 18.88
C LEU A 340 -16.01 -22.70 19.76
N THR A 341 -14.97 -22.46 20.55
CA THR A 341 -14.86 -21.33 21.48
C THR A 341 -13.89 -20.29 20.93
N PHE A 342 -14.24 -19.01 21.05
CA PHE A 342 -13.43 -17.91 20.53
C PHE A 342 -12.66 -17.23 21.64
N ASP A 343 -11.42 -16.87 21.33
CA ASP A 343 -10.65 -15.98 22.17
C ASP A 343 -11.08 -14.53 21.92
N MET A 344 -11.90 -14.03 22.83
CA MET A 344 -12.45 -12.68 22.79
C MET A 344 -11.40 -11.59 22.99
N GLN A 345 -10.21 -11.93 23.49
CA GLN A 345 -9.10 -11.01 23.74
C GLN A 345 -7.98 -11.15 22.71
N GLY A 346 -7.88 -12.31 22.07
CA GLY A 346 -6.86 -12.61 21.07
C GLY A 346 -7.07 -11.97 19.69
N PRO A 347 -6.01 -11.89 18.88
CA PRO A 347 -6.09 -11.41 17.50
C PRO A 347 -7.01 -12.31 16.65
N SER A 348 -7.79 -11.74 15.73
CA SER A 348 -8.74 -12.51 14.90
C SER A 348 -8.08 -13.33 13.79
N ALA A 349 -6.89 -12.94 13.33
CA ALA A 349 -6.21 -13.49 12.16
C ALA A 349 -4.98 -14.35 12.50
N SER A 350 -4.76 -14.69 13.77
CA SER A 350 -3.63 -15.53 14.20
C SER A 350 -3.97 -16.36 15.44
N GLY A 351 -3.09 -17.31 15.79
CA GLY A 351 -3.20 -18.10 17.01
C GLY A 351 -4.49 -18.93 17.09
N TRP A 352 -5.15 -18.92 18.26
CA TRP A 352 -6.35 -19.71 18.54
C TRP A 352 -7.51 -19.38 17.60
N ASN A 353 -7.83 -18.10 17.40
CA ASN A 353 -8.98 -17.69 16.58
C ASN A 353 -8.82 -18.09 15.09
N LEU A 354 -7.61 -18.03 14.55
CA LEU A 354 -7.33 -18.52 13.20
C LEU A 354 -7.60 -20.02 13.08
N SER A 355 -7.18 -20.79 14.09
CA SER A 355 -7.40 -22.24 14.13
C SER A 355 -8.87 -22.59 14.29
N VAL A 356 -9.61 -21.84 15.13
CA VAL A 356 -11.08 -21.96 15.25
C VAL A 356 -11.75 -21.67 13.91
N ALA A 357 -11.32 -20.61 13.21
CA ALA A 357 -11.84 -20.26 11.90
C ALA A 357 -11.59 -21.38 10.88
N ARG A 358 -10.38 -21.97 10.85
CA ARG A 358 -10.08 -23.13 9.98
C ARG A 358 -10.98 -24.33 10.28
N VAL A 359 -11.10 -24.72 11.56
CA VAL A 359 -11.99 -25.83 11.96
C VAL A 359 -13.43 -25.57 11.55
N PHE A 360 -13.92 -24.34 11.72
CA PHE A 360 -15.25 -23.96 11.26
C PHE A 360 -15.38 -24.03 9.73
N VAL A 361 -14.41 -23.54 8.97
CA VAL A 361 -14.45 -23.59 7.49
C VAL A 361 -14.44 -25.03 7.00
N THR A 362 -13.56 -25.89 7.54
CA THR A 362 -13.53 -27.32 7.22
C THR A 362 -14.89 -27.96 7.55
N TYR A 363 -15.45 -27.69 8.73
CA TYR A 363 -16.78 -28.18 9.10
C TYR A 363 -17.86 -27.70 8.12
N PHE A 364 -17.86 -26.42 7.78
CA PHE A 364 -18.82 -25.80 6.88
C PHE A 364 -18.77 -26.45 5.48
N LEU A 365 -17.57 -26.58 4.91
CA LEU A 365 -17.35 -27.19 3.60
C LEU A 365 -17.72 -28.68 3.60
N SER A 366 -17.43 -29.44 4.66
CA SER A 366 -17.68 -30.88 4.69
C SER A 366 -19.10 -31.25 5.14
N ASN A 367 -19.80 -30.42 5.92
CA ASN A 367 -21.07 -30.79 6.57
C ASN A 367 -22.25 -29.88 6.23
N VAL A 368 -22.00 -28.64 5.80
CA VAL A 368 -23.06 -27.68 5.47
C VAL A 368 -23.24 -27.60 3.96
N VAL A 369 -22.16 -27.36 3.21
CA VAL A 369 -22.20 -27.22 1.74
C VAL A 369 -22.83 -28.44 1.05
N PRO A 370 -22.51 -29.70 1.41
CA PRO A 370 -23.09 -30.87 0.74
C PRO A 370 -24.59 -31.06 0.95
N LYS A 371 -25.22 -30.30 1.85
CA LYS A 371 -26.69 -30.31 2.04
C LYS A 371 -27.42 -29.50 0.97
N PHE A 372 -26.70 -28.72 0.17
CA PHE A 372 -27.24 -27.96 -0.96
C PHE A 372 -26.99 -28.73 -2.27
N PRO A 373 -27.84 -28.54 -3.29
CA PRO A 373 -27.57 -29.07 -4.62
C PRO A 373 -26.17 -28.67 -5.12
N PRO A 374 -25.42 -29.55 -5.82
CA PRO A 374 -24.07 -29.24 -6.30
C PRO A 374 -23.99 -27.98 -7.19
N ALA A 375 -25.09 -27.61 -7.85
CA ALA A 375 -25.18 -26.42 -8.68
C ALA A 375 -25.47 -25.12 -7.91
N THR A 376 -25.66 -25.17 -6.58
CA THR A 376 -26.01 -23.98 -5.78
C THR A 376 -24.83 -23.05 -5.57
N PHE A 377 -23.61 -23.57 -5.49
CA PHE A 377 -22.41 -22.76 -5.28
C PHE A 377 -21.36 -23.10 -6.34
N PRO A 378 -20.87 -22.09 -7.10
CA PRO A 378 -19.71 -22.25 -7.98
C PRO A 378 -18.50 -22.79 -7.21
N GLU A 379 -17.75 -23.71 -7.81
CA GLU A 379 -16.55 -24.31 -7.21
C GLU A 379 -15.50 -23.25 -6.84
N ASP A 380 -15.41 -22.18 -7.64
CA ASP A 380 -14.54 -21.01 -7.41
C ASP A 380 -14.82 -20.30 -6.08
N LEU A 381 -16.09 -20.31 -5.62
CA LEU A 381 -16.50 -19.72 -4.34
C LEU A 381 -16.29 -20.68 -3.17
N LEU A 382 -15.98 -21.96 -3.44
CA LEU A 382 -15.80 -22.99 -2.43
C LEU A 382 -14.36 -23.13 -1.90
N SER A 383 -13.48 -22.18 -2.23
CA SER A 383 -12.11 -22.12 -1.72
C SER A 383 -12.06 -21.89 -0.21
N GLU A 384 -11.27 -22.72 0.48
CA GLU A 384 -11.03 -22.62 1.92
C GLU A 384 -10.52 -21.24 2.33
N ASP A 385 -9.62 -20.63 1.54
CA ASP A 385 -9.02 -19.33 1.83
C ASP A 385 -10.02 -18.17 1.76
N ILE A 386 -10.98 -18.24 0.83
CA ILE A 386 -12.05 -17.25 0.68
C ILE A 386 -12.93 -17.28 1.93
N PHE A 387 -13.36 -18.48 2.34
CA PHE A 387 -14.18 -18.65 3.53
C PHE A 387 -13.44 -18.27 4.80
N LEU A 388 -12.17 -18.64 4.93
CA LEU A 388 -11.34 -18.27 6.07
C LEU A 388 -11.27 -16.75 6.22
N SER A 389 -11.06 -16.03 5.12
CA SER A 389 -11.07 -14.57 5.10
C SER A 389 -12.42 -13.97 5.52
N LYS A 390 -13.54 -14.57 5.07
CA LYS A 390 -14.89 -14.13 5.44
C LYS A 390 -15.16 -14.37 6.93
N VAL A 391 -14.79 -15.53 7.47
CA VAL A 391 -14.96 -15.90 8.88
C VAL A 391 -14.11 -15.00 9.79
N ILE A 392 -12.83 -14.77 9.46
CA ILE A 392 -11.96 -13.85 10.22
C ILE A 392 -12.58 -12.44 10.27
N ARG A 393 -13.10 -11.95 9.14
CA ARG A 393 -13.78 -10.65 9.08
C ARG A 393 -15.05 -10.63 9.94
N HIS A 394 -15.80 -11.73 9.95
CA HIS A 394 -16.99 -11.89 10.79
C HIS A 394 -16.64 -11.89 12.28
N ILE A 395 -15.66 -12.70 12.69
CA ILE A 395 -15.07 -12.71 14.05
C ILE A 395 -14.69 -11.29 14.46
N HIS A 396 -13.91 -10.57 13.65
CA HIS A 396 -13.49 -9.21 13.97
C HIS A 396 -14.69 -8.26 14.17
N ARG A 397 -15.70 -8.31 13.29
CA ARG A 397 -16.90 -7.46 13.39
C ARG A 397 -17.74 -7.77 14.62
N HIS A 398 -17.90 -9.05 14.97
CA HIS A 398 -18.83 -9.47 16.02
C HIS A 398 -18.20 -9.61 17.40
N ILE A 399 -16.89 -9.80 17.49
CA ILE A 399 -16.18 -10.00 18.76
C ILE A 399 -15.46 -8.72 19.19
N VAL A 400 -14.62 -8.15 18.33
CA VAL A 400 -13.78 -7.00 18.68
C VAL A 400 -14.63 -5.72 18.82
N VAL A 401 -15.56 -5.51 17.89
CA VAL A 401 -16.39 -4.29 17.88
C VAL A 401 -17.42 -4.31 19.00
N THR A 402 -18.05 -5.45 19.31
CA THR A 402 -19.11 -5.52 20.33
C THR A 402 -18.55 -5.37 21.75
N ASN A 403 -17.38 -5.95 22.05
CA ASN A 403 -16.71 -5.77 23.34
C ASN A 403 -16.28 -4.32 23.57
N SER A 404 -15.76 -3.66 22.54
CA SER A 404 -15.43 -2.22 22.59
C SER A 404 -16.67 -1.33 22.75
N SER A 405 -17.85 -1.81 22.31
CA SER A 405 -19.09 -1.03 22.26
C SER A 405 -20.00 -1.19 23.50
N ARG A 406 -19.71 -2.15 24.39
CA ARG A 406 -20.54 -2.44 25.56
C ARG A 406 -20.09 -1.75 26.84
N GLY A 407 -18.88 -1.18 26.91
CA GLY A 407 -18.31 -0.66 28.15
C GLY A 407 -18.27 0.86 28.35
N ILE A 408 -18.12 1.70 27.31
CA ILE A 408 -17.82 3.14 27.51
C ILE A 408 -18.53 3.99 26.44
N ASN A 409 -19.44 4.87 26.88
CA ASN A 409 -20.03 6.02 26.16
C ASN A 409 -20.14 5.91 24.63
N ARG A 410 -21.24 5.31 24.13
CA ARG A 410 -21.58 5.21 22.69
C ARG A 410 -21.48 6.50 21.87
N GLN A 411 -21.46 7.68 22.49
CA GLN A 411 -21.33 8.97 21.81
C GLN A 411 -19.88 9.30 21.38
N GLN A 412 -18.85 8.83 22.09
CA GLN A 412 -17.45 9.12 21.73
C GLN A 412 -17.00 8.49 20.39
N PRO A 413 -17.28 7.20 20.08
CA PRO A 413 -16.82 6.61 18.82
C PRO A 413 -17.56 7.16 17.59
N ILE A 414 -18.82 7.60 17.74
CA ILE A 414 -19.58 8.24 16.64
C ILE A 414 -18.94 9.58 16.28
N ASN A 415 -18.60 10.39 17.28
CA ASN A 415 -17.92 11.68 17.06
C ASN A 415 -16.52 11.50 16.50
N ALA A 416 -15.75 10.51 16.99
CA ALA A 416 -14.42 10.21 16.44
C ALA A 416 -14.49 9.76 14.98
N LYS A 417 -15.43 8.86 14.64
CA LYS A 417 -15.66 8.44 13.24
C LYS A 417 -16.13 9.60 12.37
N ARG A 418 -17.03 10.46 12.86
CA ARG A 418 -17.50 11.66 12.14
C ARG A 418 -16.35 12.65 11.91
N ARG A 419 -15.52 12.89 12.92
CA ARG A 419 -14.30 13.73 12.82
C ARG A 419 -13.32 13.16 11.82
N LYS A 420 -13.03 11.85 11.88
CA LYS A 420 -12.14 11.18 10.92
C LYS A 420 -12.67 11.33 9.49
N ARG A 421 -13.95 11.00 9.24
CA ARG A 421 -14.57 11.17 7.93
C ARG A 421 -14.53 12.61 7.44
N ARG A 422 -14.73 13.60 8.32
CA ARG A 422 -14.62 15.02 7.98
C ARG A 422 -13.18 15.38 7.58
N ARG A 423 -12.18 14.88 8.30
CA ARG A 423 -10.76 15.06 7.97
C ARG A 423 -10.39 14.40 6.63
N ASP A 424 -10.84 13.17 6.41
CA ASP A 424 -10.59 12.43 5.16
C ASP A 424 -11.22 13.14 3.95
N ARG A 425 -12.43 13.71 4.14
CA ARG A 425 -13.10 14.54 3.12
C ARG A 425 -12.32 15.81 2.82
N LYS A 426 -11.87 16.53 3.85
CA LYS A 426 -11.02 17.73 3.70
C LYS A 426 -9.70 17.41 2.98
N GLY A 427 -9.04 16.32 3.34
CA GLY A 427 -7.80 15.88 2.68
C GLY A 427 -8.04 15.50 1.21
N THR A 428 -9.15 14.80 0.92
CA THR A 428 -9.54 14.52 -0.48
C THR A 428 -9.79 15.80 -1.27
N LEU A 429 -10.46 16.78 -0.68
CA LEU A 429 -10.76 18.04 -1.33
C LEU A 429 -9.51 18.86 -1.61
N TYR A 430 -8.59 18.91 -0.65
CA TYR A 430 -7.28 19.54 -0.79
C TYR A 430 -6.51 19.00 -2.00
N VAL A 431 -6.33 17.68 -2.06
CA VAL A 431 -5.66 17.01 -3.20
C VAL A 431 -6.40 17.29 -4.51
N SER A 432 -7.73 17.22 -4.51
CA SER A 432 -8.52 17.50 -5.71
C SER A 432 -8.33 18.93 -6.23
N ARG A 433 -8.16 19.92 -5.35
CA ARG A 433 -7.92 21.32 -5.76
C ARG A 433 -6.50 21.49 -6.28
N GLN A 434 -5.52 20.86 -5.64
CA GLN A 434 -4.15 20.79 -6.15
C GLN A 434 -4.11 20.23 -7.58
N ASP A 435 -4.78 19.11 -7.83
CA ASP A 435 -4.86 18.49 -9.15
C ASP A 435 -5.49 19.45 -10.19
N LYS A 436 -6.57 20.14 -9.83
CA LYS A 436 -7.24 21.10 -10.72
C LYS A 436 -6.38 22.32 -11.01
N VAL A 437 -5.73 22.88 -10.00
CA VAL A 437 -4.83 24.02 -10.14
C VAL A 437 -3.64 23.67 -11.02
N MET A 438 -3.02 22.50 -10.81
CA MET A 438 -1.90 22.01 -11.63
C MET A 438 -2.30 21.72 -13.09
N ALA A 439 -3.53 21.24 -13.32
CA ALA A 439 -4.00 20.93 -14.66
C ALA A 439 -4.39 22.18 -15.47
N ASN A 440 -4.86 23.25 -14.80
CA ASN A 440 -5.49 24.39 -15.47
C ASN A 440 -4.67 25.68 -15.40
N ILE A 441 -3.70 25.81 -14.48
CA ILE A 441 -2.94 27.04 -14.27
C ILE A 441 -1.43 26.76 -14.42
N PRO A 442 -0.75 27.33 -15.44
CA PRO A 442 0.66 27.09 -15.67
C PRO A 442 1.55 27.73 -14.59
N PRO A 443 2.75 27.19 -14.34
CA PRO A 443 3.74 27.84 -13.48
C PRO A 443 4.24 29.18 -14.05
N PRO A 444 4.60 30.18 -13.21
CA PRO A 444 4.50 30.17 -11.75
C PRO A 444 3.04 30.32 -11.28
N ASN A 445 2.69 29.60 -10.21
CA ASN A 445 1.30 29.47 -9.77
C ASN A 445 1.14 29.86 -8.29
N PRO A 446 0.91 31.15 -7.98
CA PRO A 446 0.73 31.60 -6.60
C PRO A 446 -0.46 30.94 -5.88
N LEU A 447 -1.44 30.43 -6.63
CA LEU A 447 -2.57 29.71 -6.05
C LEU A 447 -2.16 28.33 -5.51
N TRP A 448 -1.11 27.72 -6.05
CA TRP A 448 -0.51 26.51 -5.49
C TRP A 448 0.07 26.77 -4.11
N ASP A 449 0.86 27.83 -3.97
CA ASP A 449 1.51 28.21 -2.70
C ASP A 449 0.46 28.54 -1.64
N ILE A 450 -0.62 29.23 -2.03
CA ILE A 450 -1.77 29.49 -1.15
C ILE A 450 -2.47 28.20 -0.72
N LEU A 451 -2.71 27.26 -1.65
CA LEU A 451 -3.31 25.97 -1.32
C LEU A 451 -2.43 25.18 -0.35
N GLU A 452 -1.12 25.15 -0.59
CA GLU A 452 -0.15 24.49 0.29
C GLU A 452 -0.16 25.08 1.69
N ALA A 453 -0.13 26.41 1.81
CA ALA A 453 -0.23 27.10 3.09
C ALA A 453 -1.54 26.80 3.84
N LEU A 454 -2.68 26.76 3.13
CA LEU A 454 -3.98 26.43 3.72
C LEU A 454 -4.06 24.98 4.20
N GLY A 455 -3.45 24.05 3.46
CA GLY A 455 -3.52 22.61 3.71
C GLY A 455 -4.94 22.05 3.82
N PRO A 456 -5.10 20.82 4.35
CA PRO A 456 -6.42 20.20 4.55
C PRO A 456 -7.33 20.98 5.50
N ASP A 457 -6.77 21.65 6.51
CA ASP A 457 -7.58 22.35 7.51
C ASP A 457 -8.20 23.63 6.95
N GLY A 458 -7.55 24.26 5.97
CA GLY A 458 -8.05 25.38 5.18
C GLY A 458 -9.06 24.97 4.10
N MET A 459 -9.46 23.71 4.02
CA MET A 459 -10.52 23.29 3.11
C MET A 459 -11.91 23.49 3.72
N SER A 460 -12.83 24.01 2.90
CA SER A 460 -14.25 24.20 3.26
C SER A 460 -14.88 22.86 3.68
N SER A 461 -15.82 22.93 4.61
CA SER A 461 -16.63 21.76 4.94
C SER A 461 -17.80 21.67 3.96
N ASP A 462 -18.06 20.47 3.44
CA ASP A 462 -19.27 20.20 2.68
C ASP A 462 -20.34 19.66 3.64
N GLU A 463 -21.50 20.31 3.70
CA GLU A 463 -22.71 19.67 4.23
C GLU A 463 -23.44 18.99 3.06
N THR A 464 -23.82 17.73 3.27
CA THR A 464 -24.73 17.04 2.36
C THR A 464 -26.10 17.67 2.51
N ASP A 465 -26.60 18.32 1.45
CA ASP A 465 -28.01 18.65 1.38
C ASP A 465 -28.77 17.32 1.23
N THR A 466 -29.52 16.98 2.29
CA THR A 466 -30.48 15.88 2.45
C THR A 466 -30.21 14.54 1.73
N GLU A 467 -30.22 13.43 2.50
CA GLU A 467 -30.05 12.02 2.04
C GLU A 467 -31.16 11.51 1.07
N GLY A 468 -31.83 12.37 0.30
CA GLY A 468 -32.94 12.02 -0.60
C GLY A 468 -32.75 12.44 -2.07
N SER A 469 -31.61 13.02 -2.44
CA SER A 469 -31.36 13.37 -3.85
C SER A 469 -31.22 12.13 -4.74
N PRO A 470 -31.69 12.18 -6.01
CA PRO A 470 -31.67 11.05 -6.95
C PRO A 470 -30.26 10.47 -7.15
N PRO A 471 -30.11 9.27 -7.76
CA PRO A 471 -28.83 8.55 -7.91
C PRO A 471 -27.74 9.27 -8.73
N ASN A 472 -27.99 10.50 -9.17
CA ASN A 472 -27.05 11.33 -9.88
C ASN A 472 -26.19 12.11 -8.87
N ALA A 473 -24.94 12.39 -9.24
CA ALA A 473 -23.86 12.88 -8.36
C ALA A 473 -24.32 13.74 -7.16
N PRO A 474 -23.90 13.43 -5.93
CA PRO A 474 -24.36 14.15 -4.75
C PRO A 474 -24.02 15.64 -4.86
N HIS A 475 -25.01 16.50 -4.60
CA HIS A 475 -24.87 17.95 -4.56
C HIS A 475 -24.50 18.42 -3.15
N PHE A 476 -23.65 19.43 -3.07
CA PHE A 476 -23.18 19.98 -1.80
C PHE A 476 -23.21 21.50 -1.82
N LEU A 477 -23.50 22.08 -0.66
CA LEU A 477 -23.28 23.50 -0.40
C LEU A 477 -21.93 23.67 0.29
N ARG A 478 -21.17 24.67 -0.16
CA ARG A 478 -19.86 25.01 0.39
C ARG A 478 -20.04 25.87 1.64
N ILE A 479 -19.42 25.46 2.75
CA ILE A 479 -19.34 26.33 3.93
C ILE A 479 -18.04 27.13 3.87
N SER A 480 -18.17 28.44 3.63
CA SER A 480 -17.07 29.39 3.69
C SER A 480 -16.52 29.56 5.10
N HIS A 481 -15.24 29.93 5.19
CA HIS A 481 -14.58 30.18 6.46
C HIS A 481 -14.61 31.67 6.77
N ILE A 482 -15.21 32.06 7.90
CA ILE A 482 -15.37 33.47 8.27
C ILE A 482 -14.05 34.24 8.35
N TRP A 483 -12.97 33.56 8.69
CA TRP A 483 -11.66 34.17 8.84
C TRP A 483 -10.93 34.32 7.52
N ARG A 484 -11.40 33.68 6.44
CA ARG A 484 -10.69 33.67 5.16
C ARG A 484 -11.15 34.84 4.32
N HIS A 485 -10.18 35.52 3.72
CA HIS A 485 -10.42 36.64 2.82
C HIS A 485 -11.43 36.25 1.73
N ARG A 486 -12.50 37.05 1.55
CA ARG A 486 -13.62 36.75 0.64
C ARG A 486 -13.18 36.48 -0.79
N PHE A 487 -12.16 37.21 -1.23
CA PHE A 487 -11.54 37.01 -2.52
C PHE A 487 -10.98 35.61 -2.70
N LEU A 488 -10.24 35.11 -1.71
CA LEU A 488 -9.67 33.77 -1.74
C LEU A 488 -10.77 32.70 -1.73
N ASP A 489 -11.84 32.93 -0.97
CA ASP A 489 -13.02 32.06 -1.04
C ASP A 489 -13.65 32.06 -2.45
N SER A 490 -13.78 33.21 -3.11
CA SER A 490 -14.22 33.25 -4.52
C SER A 490 -13.29 32.45 -5.44
N THR A 491 -11.98 32.64 -5.34
CA THR A 491 -10.97 31.91 -6.13
C THR A 491 -11.06 30.40 -5.88
N MET A 492 -11.25 29.95 -4.63
CA MET A 492 -11.44 28.53 -4.33
C MET A 492 -12.72 27.96 -4.96
N SER A 493 -13.77 28.77 -5.15
CA SER A 493 -14.98 28.36 -5.88
C SER A 493 -14.66 28.09 -7.35
N GLN A 494 -13.93 29.02 -7.99
CA GLN A 494 -13.52 28.89 -9.38
C GLN A 494 -12.66 27.64 -9.59
N VAL A 495 -11.75 27.34 -8.65
CA VAL A 495 -10.98 26.09 -8.69
C VAL A 495 -11.88 24.87 -8.63
N ASP A 496 -12.95 24.89 -7.83
CA ASP A 496 -13.87 23.77 -7.74
C ASP A 496 -14.64 23.53 -9.05
N GLU A 497 -14.89 24.59 -9.82
CA GLU A 497 -15.57 24.56 -11.13
C GLU A 497 -14.65 24.13 -12.27
N MET A 498 -13.32 24.21 -12.10
CA MET A 498 -12.38 23.77 -13.12
C MET A 498 -12.55 22.28 -13.46
N PRO A 499 -12.44 21.91 -14.75
CA PRO A 499 -12.42 20.51 -15.13
C PRO A 499 -11.14 19.85 -14.60
N ARG A 500 -11.23 18.56 -14.23
CA ARG A 500 -10.05 17.74 -13.91
C ARG A 500 -9.21 17.38 -15.15
N GLN A 501 -9.61 17.83 -16.34
CA GLN A 501 -9.05 17.38 -17.61
C GLN A 501 -7.63 17.93 -17.80
N SER A 502 -6.64 17.21 -17.27
CA SER A 502 -5.39 17.09 -17.99
C SER A 502 -5.65 16.23 -19.24
N PRO A 503 -5.17 16.62 -20.43
CA PRO A 503 -5.24 15.79 -21.63
C PRO A 503 -4.58 14.41 -21.45
N ASP A 504 -3.75 14.24 -20.41
CA ASP A 504 -3.09 13.00 -20.02
C ASP A 504 -3.73 12.27 -18.81
N SER A 505 -4.96 12.63 -18.41
CA SER A 505 -5.63 12.12 -17.20
C SER A 505 -6.12 10.66 -17.25
N CYS A 506 -5.35 9.77 -17.87
CA CYS A 506 -5.49 8.31 -17.73
C CYS A 506 -5.26 7.83 -16.28
N HIS A 507 -4.75 8.71 -15.40
CA HIS A 507 -4.31 8.39 -14.03
C HIS A 507 -5.22 8.91 -12.90
N SER A 508 -6.48 9.28 -13.16
CA SER A 508 -7.42 9.45 -12.05
C SER A 508 -7.63 8.10 -11.34
N LEU A 509 -6.83 7.85 -10.30
CA LEU A 509 -6.83 6.64 -9.44
C LEU A 509 -8.16 6.37 -8.73
N ARG A 510 -9.18 7.23 -8.93
CA ARG A 510 -10.50 7.12 -8.32
C ARG A 510 -11.57 6.72 -9.35
N LYS A 511 -11.30 5.68 -10.16
CA LYS A 511 -12.35 5.07 -10.99
C LYS A 511 -13.49 4.61 -10.08
N GLY A 512 -14.67 5.20 -10.24
CA GLY A 512 -15.92 4.77 -9.59
C GLY A 512 -16.55 5.72 -8.56
N GLN A 513 -15.92 6.84 -8.18
CA GLN A 513 -16.61 7.88 -7.41
C GLN A 513 -16.99 9.05 -8.32
N PRO A 514 -18.29 9.33 -8.53
CA PRO A 514 -18.70 10.51 -9.29
C PRO A 514 -18.17 11.77 -8.61
N GLU A 515 -17.76 12.75 -9.42
CA GLU A 515 -17.31 14.04 -8.91
C GLU A 515 -18.46 14.70 -8.13
N ARG A 516 -18.13 15.26 -6.97
CA ARG A 516 -19.09 15.98 -6.15
C ARG A 516 -19.35 17.33 -6.76
N ILE A 517 -20.60 17.63 -7.08
CA ILE A 517 -20.98 18.91 -7.67
C ILE A 517 -21.32 19.87 -6.54
N ARG A 518 -20.65 21.03 -6.51
CA ARG A 518 -21.01 22.12 -5.60
C ARG A 518 -21.99 23.04 -6.31
N ILE A 519 -23.11 23.34 -5.66
CA ILE A 519 -24.20 24.12 -6.25
C ILE A 519 -24.31 25.54 -5.68
N GLY A 520 -23.40 25.93 -4.78
CA GLY A 520 -23.34 27.26 -4.20
C GLY A 520 -22.79 27.27 -2.77
N ASP A 521 -22.91 28.42 -2.13
CA ASP A 521 -22.53 28.63 -0.73
C ASP A 521 -23.67 28.32 0.23
N HIS A 522 -23.33 27.68 1.33
CA HIS A 522 -24.26 27.44 2.43
C HIS A 522 -24.50 28.75 3.19
N PRO A 523 -25.75 29.11 3.53
CA PRO A 523 -26.06 30.38 4.19
C PRO A 523 -25.45 30.49 5.59
N ALA A 524 -25.27 29.35 6.28
CA ALA A 524 -24.56 29.32 7.54
C ALA A 524 -23.04 29.33 7.31
N GLN A 525 -22.37 30.35 7.84
CA GLN A 525 -20.92 30.36 8.01
C GLN A 525 -20.56 29.62 9.30
N VAL A 526 -19.52 28.80 9.27
CA VAL A 526 -19.06 28.08 10.46
C VAL A 526 -17.91 28.84 11.10
N ASN A 527 -18.06 29.13 12.40
CA ASN A 527 -16.98 29.65 13.23
C ASN A 527 -15.93 28.54 13.47
N SER A 528 -15.04 28.37 12.50
CA SER A 528 -13.87 27.48 12.61
C SER A 528 -12.69 28.26 13.16
N THR A 529 -11.84 27.60 13.94
CA THR A 529 -10.55 28.16 14.36
C THR A 529 -9.74 28.58 13.13
N ALA A 530 -9.26 29.83 13.12
CA ALA A 530 -8.34 30.31 12.10
C ALA A 530 -7.00 29.57 12.18
N ILE A 531 -6.39 29.31 11.03
CA ILE A 531 -5.07 28.69 10.95
C ILE A 531 -4.04 29.75 11.32
N LYS A 532 -3.03 29.38 12.11
CA LYS A 532 -1.94 30.28 12.49
C LYS A 532 -0.82 30.25 11.47
N GLY A 533 -0.04 31.32 11.38
CA GLY A 533 1.13 31.39 10.53
C GLY A 533 0.84 31.59 9.05
N LEU A 534 -0.40 31.93 8.65
CA LEU A 534 -0.69 32.28 7.27
C LEU A 534 -0.30 33.74 6.99
N PRO A 535 -0.01 34.09 5.73
CA PRO A 535 0.09 35.47 5.29
C PRO A 535 -1.12 36.33 5.69
N ILE A 536 -0.89 37.58 6.08
CA ILE A 536 -1.92 38.47 6.64
C ILE A 536 -3.10 38.73 5.68
N ASP A 537 -2.84 38.75 4.39
CA ASP A 537 -3.78 38.95 3.29
C ASP A 537 -4.71 37.75 3.06
N ILE A 538 -4.39 36.56 3.61
CA ILE A 538 -5.29 35.40 3.57
C ILE A 538 -6.46 35.57 4.56
N TYR A 539 -6.33 36.44 5.56
CA TYR A 539 -7.39 36.67 6.53
C TYR A 539 -8.36 37.77 6.06
N ASP A 540 -9.64 37.61 6.37
CA ASP A 540 -10.65 38.63 6.12
C ASP A 540 -10.44 39.83 7.07
N GLU A 541 -10.38 41.03 6.51
CA GLU A 541 -10.08 42.26 7.25
C GLU A 541 -11.16 42.57 8.30
N ASP A 542 -12.44 42.45 7.92
CA ASP A 542 -13.56 42.68 8.83
C ASP A 542 -13.48 41.69 10.01
N TRP A 543 -13.22 40.41 9.73
CA TRP A 543 -13.05 39.39 10.76
C TRP A 543 -11.84 39.65 11.68
N LEU A 544 -10.71 40.12 11.15
CA LEU A 544 -9.54 40.49 11.95
C LEU A 544 -9.86 41.63 12.93
N ILE A 545 -10.58 42.65 12.45
CA ILE A 545 -11.01 43.81 13.25
C ILE A 545 -11.99 43.37 14.33
N GLU A 546 -13.03 42.61 13.98
CA GLU A 546 -14.08 42.18 14.91
C GLU A 546 -13.58 41.21 15.98
N SER A 547 -12.72 40.26 15.59
CA SER A 547 -12.24 39.21 16.49
C SER A 547 -11.10 39.65 17.40
N GLY A 548 -10.37 40.72 17.03
CA GLY A 548 -9.13 41.11 17.72
C GLY A 548 -8.06 40.01 17.71
N SER A 549 -8.12 39.08 16.77
CA SER A 549 -7.30 37.85 16.77
C SER A 549 -5.86 38.06 16.29
N LEU A 550 -5.56 39.20 15.66
CA LEU A 550 -4.27 39.46 15.00
C LEU A 550 -3.03 39.10 15.86
N PRO A 551 -2.97 39.45 17.17
CA PRO A 551 -1.81 39.11 18.01
C PRO A 551 -1.60 37.59 18.21
N TYR A 552 -2.62 36.77 17.98
CA TYR A 552 -2.60 35.33 18.27
C TYR A 552 -2.42 34.45 17.04
N LEU A 553 -2.49 35.05 15.84
CA LEU A 553 -2.40 34.32 14.58
C LEU A 553 -0.96 34.07 14.15
N GLU A 554 0.02 34.83 14.68
CA GLU A 554 1.42 34.75 14.23
C GLU A 554 1.51 34.96 12.70
N ALA A 555 0.71 35.90 12.18
CA ALA A 555 0.54 36.10 10.74
C ALA A 555 1.88 36.44 10.06
N GLN A 556 2.11 35.83 8.91
CA GLN A 556 3.27 36.09 8.07
C GLN A 556 3.06 37.38 7.25
N PRO A 557 4.13 37.96 6.68
CA PRO A 557 4.03 39.08 5.75
C PRO A 557 3.05 38.77 4.61
N ALA A 558 2.40 39.82 4.09
CA ALA A 558 1.44 39.67 3.00
C ALA A 558 2.09 39.03 1.77
N ILE A 559 1.35 38.14 1.12
CA ILE A 559 1.66 37.66 -0.23
C ILE A 559 0.77 38.39 -1.24
N GLU A 560 1.13 38.31 -2.52
CA GLU A 560 0.28 38.84 -3.58
C GLU A 560 -0.81 37.81 -3.89
N LEU A 561 -2.06 38.09 -3.51
CA LEU A 561 -3.18 37.25 -3.91
C LEU A 561 -3.36 37.35 -5.44
N PRO A 562 -3.42 36.21 -6.15
CA PRO A 562 -3.59 36.23 -7.60
C PRO A 562 -4.91 36.88 -7.96
N GLU A 563 -4.95 37.76 -8.96
CA GLU A 563 -6.20 38.32 -9.48
C GLU A 563 -7.24 37.21 -9.76
N PRO A 564 -8.57 37.50 -9.65
CA PRO A 564 -9.58 36.49 -9.88
C PRO A 564 -9.35 35.88 -11.25
N ILE A 565 -9.52 34.57 -11.35
CA ILE A 565 -9.38 33.88 -12.63
C ILE A 565 -10.52 34.36 -13.51
N THR A 566 -10.25 35.39 -14.29
CA THR A 566 -11.14 35.86 -15.33
C THR A 566 -11.05 34.79 -16.41
N TYR A 567 -12.06 33.92 -16.44
CA TYR A 567 -12.24 33.00 -17.56
C TYR A 567 -12.38 33.85 -18.81
N VAL A 568 -11.28 34.08 -19.51
CA VAL A 568 -11.33 34.61 -20.87
C VAL A 568 -12.00 33.49 -21.67
N GLU A 569 -13.21 33.74 -22.18
CA GLU A 569 -14.01 32.79 -23.00
C GLU A 569 -13.29 32.30 -24.28
N SER A 570 -12.00 32.57 -24.44
CA SER A 570 -11.21 32.35 -25.66
C SER A 570 -10.91 30.88 -26.00
N VAL A 571 -11.26 29.91 -25.15
CA VAL A 571 -10.92 28.49 -25.40
C VAL A 571 -12.09 27.67 -26.00
N ILE A 572 -13.32 28.18 -26.04
CA ILE A 572 -14.46 27.42 -26.62
C ILE A 572 -14.59 27.59 -28.15
N LEU A 573 -13.90 28.55 -28.78
CA LEU A 573 -14.04 28.81 -30.22
C LEU A 573 -13.07 28.07 -31.15
N THR A 574 -12.18 27.21 -30.65
CA THR A 574 -11.20 26.51 -31.50
C THR A 574 -11.56 25.05 -31.86
N SER A 575 -12.71 24.52 -31.43
CA SER A 575 -13.14 23.15 -31.76
C SER A 575 -14.28 23.04 -32.77
N SER A 576 -14.61 24.13 -33.47
CA SER A 576 -15.53 24.10 -34.62
C SER A 576 -14.81 24.66 -35.86
N ASN A 577 -13.92 23.84 -36.41
CA ASN A 577 -13.52 23.83 -37.82
C ASN A 577 -12.99 22.45 -38.22
#